data_AF-A0A2M6Y700-F1
#
_entry.id   AF-A0A2M6Y700-F1
#
_cell.length_a   1.000
_cell.length_b   1.000
_cell.length_c   1.000
_cell.angle_alpha   90.00
_cell.angle_beta   90.00
_cell.angle_gamma   90.00
#
_symmetry.space_group_name_H-M   'P 1'
#
loop_
_entity.id
_entity.type
_entity.pdbx_description
1 polymer ?
#
loop_
_entity_poly.entity_id
_entity_poly.type
_entity_poly.pdbx_seq_one_letter_code
_entity_poly.pdbx_strand_id
1 'polypeptide(L)'
;MLKAPGKFIIALFCLFFASRAAAGENINAFLIDTNNPSGTEKQQDRARGTDGQERRCAAISVMAASKDKNISSGLASALLDPDPVLQACALRAAAETKNTSAVVPLMANVSAYLSAAGRKGPYEDNIRARLKAINSIWALGEIGSPEVTNGLKKFYQGSDDIIKMNLLISLGKLGPGPGSAGYIREVAASGEETEVVRAVAFEMLEEMGQKASLAGLVPSRSSGMEKGDLLYTGGMIGSIGSWENSDLPVGHAGIFEGTEIKDGRIYVLIGDCVPNNFVPPGVRNINSWKNFTHHYKFPFYGNRTSEVRPSAAQRKRIVQLALELGAKGLKYSVLHTSQKGPVEFDCVGYTEYIYEQAGLNPTDNKLETGWGWPLTPWEQFEGTVPNAPALTPQLVSAPADTQRAPGQAAQELQKMAGITVETNVRIIPQRVY
;
A
#
# COMPACT_ATOMS: atom_id res chain seq x y z
N MET A 1 11.06 16.63 30.25
CA MET A 1 9.76 17.27 30.57
C MET A 1 9.16 17.83 29.30
N LEU A 2 8.07 17.23 28.79
CA LEU A 2 7.08 17.70 27.78
C LEU A 2 6.25 16.45 27.40
N LYS A 3 5.28 16.00 28.21
CA LYS A 3 3.83 16.32 28.24
C LYS A 3 3.06 16.07 26.91
N ALA A 4 2.50 14.86 26.86
CA ALA A 4 1.18 14.45 26.34
C ALA A 4 0.94 14.35 24.80
N PRO A 5 0.96 13.12 24.22
CA PRO A 5 0.53 12.85 22.85
C PRO A 5 -1.00 12.81 22.65
N GLY A 6 -1.81 13.08 23.69
CA GLY A 6 -3.27 12.88 23.65
C GLY A 6 -4.08 13.92 22.87
N LYS A 7 -3.51 15.06 22.47
CA LYS A 7 -4.27 16.15 21.81
C LYS A 7 -4.37 16.01 20.29
N PHE A 8 -3.48 15.25 19.65
CA PHE A 8 -3.47 15.11 18.19
C PHE A 8 -4.54 14.13 17.69
N ILE A 9 -4.92 13.14 18.50
CA ILE A 9 -5.96 12.14 18.17
C ILE A 9 -7.37 12.77 18.21
N ILE A 10 -7.62 13.70 19.14
CA ILE A 10 -8.91 14.41 19.25
C ILE A 10 -9.12 15.38 18.07
N ALA A 11 -8.04 16.02 17.59
CA ALA A 11 -8.12 16.92 16.44
C ALA A 11 -8.48 16.19 15.13
N LEU A 12 -7.99 14.96 14.94
CA LEU A 12 -8.34 14.13 13.77
C LEU A 12 -9.80 13.67 13.80
N PHE A 13 -10.33 13.38 15.00
CA PHE A 13 -11.75 13.12 15.21
C PHE A 13 -12.61 14.34 14.84
N CYS A 14 -12.21 15.56 15.25
CA CYS A 14 -12.98 16.78 14.98
C CYS A 14 -12.94 17.25 13.52
N LEU A 15 -11.82 17.09 12.82
CA LEU A 15 -11.69 17.50 11.41
C LEU A 15 -12.57 16.66 10.46
N PHE A 16 -12.90 15.41 10.82
CA PHE A 16 -13.83 14.56 10.06
C PHE A 16 -15.31 14.89 10.32
N PHE A 17 -15.64 15.47 11.47
CA PHE A 17 -16.99 15.99 11.74
C PHE A 17 -17.23 17.35 11.05
N ALA A 18 -16.19 18.16 10.89
CA ALA A 18 -16.31 19.48 10.26
C ALA A 18 -16.68 19.41 8.77
N SER A 19 -16.18 18.41 8.02
CA SER A 19 -16.60 18.20 6.62
C SER A 19 -18.03 17.65 6.50
N ARG A 20 -18.52 16.93 7.52
CA ARG A 20 -19.90 16.38 7.57
C ARG A 20 -20.95 17.40 8.00
N ALA A 21 -20.58 18.41 8.79
CA ALA A 21 -21.48 19.52 9.15
C ALA A 21 -21.93 20.35 7.92
N ALA A 22 -21.15 20.35 6.83
CA ALA A 22 -21.50 21.03 5.59
C ALA A 22 -22.68 20.37 4.83
N ALA A 23 -23.01 19.10 5.12
CA ALA A 23 -24.14 18.39 4.52
C ALA A 23 -25.47 18.58 5.29
N GLY A 24 -25.50 19.38 6.37
CA GLY A 24 -26.71 19.71 7.11
C GLY A 24 -27.32 18.56 7.93
N GLU A 25 -26.71 17.37 7.95
CA GLU A 25 -27.24 16.22 8.69
C GLU A 25 -26.74 16.21 10.16
N ASN A 26 -27.69 16.19 11.11
CA ASN A 26 -27.41 16.18 12.54
C ASN A 26 -26.96 14.79 13.00
N ILE A 27 -25.64 14.54 13.02
CA ILE A 27 -25.04 13.28 13.51
C ILE A 27 -25.46 12.94 14.95
N ASN A 28 -25.83 13.93 15.76
CA ASN A 28 -26.33 13.65 17.11
C ASN A 28 -27.64 12.84 17.06
N ALA A 29 -28.46 13.00 16.01
CA ALA A 29 -29.65 12.17 15.83
C ALA A 29 -29.33 10.69 15.57
N PHE A 30 -28.14 10.37 15.03
CA PHE A 30 -27.68 8.98 14.87
C PHE A 30 -27.16 8.38 16.17
N LEU A 31 -26.48 9.16 17.00
CA LEU A 31 -25.90 8.69 18.27
C LEU A 31 -26.94 8.56 19.40
N ILE A 32 -28.00 9.37 19.38
CA ILE A 32 -29.06 9.33 20.42
C ILE A 32 -29.85 8.01 20.38
N ASP A 33 -29.88 7.31 19.23
CA ASP A 33 -30.72 6.11 19.03
C ASP A 33 -30.04 4.79 19.46
N THR A 34 -28.75 4.78 19.82
CA THR A 34 -28.02 3.53 20.11
C THR A 34 -28.32 2.91 21.47
N ASN A 35 -28.97 3.65 22.37
CA ASN A 35 -29.37 3.15 23.69
C ASN A 35 -30.79 2.57 23.68
N ASN A 36 -31.46 2.54 22.52
CA ASN A 36 -32.82 2.03 22.35
C ASN A 36 -32.82 0.81 21.39
N PRO A 37 -33.42 -0.33 21.78
CA PRO A 37 -33.58 -1.49 20.90
C PRO A 37 -34.26 -1.17 19.55
N SER A 38 -35.23 -0.25 19.49
CA SER A 38 -35.86 0.11 18.21
C SER A 38 -34.94 0.92 17.30
N GLY A 39 -34.02 1.70 17.88
CA GLY A 39 -32.98 2.41 17.15
C GLY A 39 -31.96 1.46 16.52
N THR A 40 -31.69 0.33 17.19
CA THR A 40 -30.80 -0.72 16.71
C THR A 40 -31.27 -1.33 15.40
N GLU A 41 -32.52 -1.82 15.39
CA GLU A 41 -33.10 -2.48 14.23
C GLU A 41 -33.11 -1.53 13.03
N LYS A 42 -33.44 -0.27 13.29
CA LYS A 42 -33.37 0.79 12.29
C LYS A 42 -31.96 1.02 11.72
N GLN A 43 -30.89 0.93 12.52
CA GLN A 43 -29.53 1.05 12.00
C GLN A 43 -29.10 -0.19 11.19
N GLN A 44 -29.53 -1.39 11.61
CA GLN A 44 -29.30 -2.61 10.83
C GLN A 44 -30.03 -2.56 9.49
N ASP A 45 -31.28 -2.11 9.48
CA ASP A 45 -32.08 -1.93 8.27
C ASP A 45 -31.48 -0.87 7.37
N ARG A 46 -31.01 0.24 7.92
CA ARG A 46 -30.29 1.27 7.15
C ARG A 46 -29.01 0.73 6.53
N ALA A 47 -28.23 -0.05 7.26
CA ALA A 47 -27.00 -0.64 6.73
C ALA A 47 -27.30 -1.60 5.57
N ARG A 48 -28.39 -2.38 5.65
CA ARG A 48 -28.81 -3.36 4.64
C ARG A 48 -29.68 -2.78 3.52
N GLY A 49 -30.25 -1.61 3.74
CA GLY A 49 -31.24 -0.99 2.85
C GLY A 49 -30.64 -0.37 1.60
N THR A 50 -31.50 0.28 0.82
CA THR A 50 -31.14 1.00 -0.41
C THR A 50 -30.71 2.44 -0.15
N ASP A 51 -30.40 2.78 1.09
CA ASP A 51 -29.89 4.11 1.44
C ASP A 51 -28.57 4.38 0.71
N GLY A 52 -28.25 5.66 0.53
CA GLY A 52 -26.96 6.06 -0.04
C GLY A 52 -25.80 5.43 0.72
N GLN A 53 -24.74 5.05 0.00
CA GLN A 53 -23.52 4.43 0.53
C GLN A 53 -23.00 5.09 1.81
N GLU A 54 -22.98 6.43 1.84
CA GLU A 54 -22.53 7.19 3.00
C GLU A 54 -23.36 6.92 4.26
N ARG A 55 -24.69 6.84 4.12
CA ARG A 55 -25.61 6.55 5.21
C ARG A 55 -25.46 5.11 5.70
N ARG A 56 -25.30 4.15 4.77
CA ARG A 56 -25.02 2.75 5.12
C ARG A 56 -23.72 2.62 5.90
N CYS A 57 -22.64 3.28 5.47
CA CYS A 57 -21.36 3.32 6.17
C CYS A 57 -21.43 4.03 7.53
N ALA A 58 -22.23 5.10 7.66
CA ALA A 58 -22.48 5.75 8.94
C ALA A 58 -23.19 4.81 9.92
N ALA A 59 -24.23 4.09 9.46
CA ALA A 59 -24.93 3.09 10.26
C ALA A 59 -23.99 1.97 10.73
N ILE A 60 -23.11 1.47 9.85
CA ILE A 60 -22.07 0.49 10.21
C ILE A 60 -21.12 1.03 11.29
N SER A 61 -20.69 2.29 11.17
CA SER A 61 -19.80 2.91 12.16
C SER A 61 -20.45 3.00 13.54
N VAL A 62 -21.74 3.34 13.56
CA VAL A 62 -22.57 3.35 14.78
C VAL A 62 -22.69 1.94 15.37
N MET A 63 -22.95 0.92 14.54
CA MET A 63 -23.02 -0.48 14.99
C MET A 63 -21.69 -0.95 15.59
N ALA A 64 -20.57 -0.62 14.94
CA ALA A 64 -19.25 -1.04 15.39
C ALA A 64 -18.83 -0.40 16.72
N ALA A 65 -19.28 0.83 17.00
CA ALA A 65 -18.99 1.56 18.23
C ALA A 65 -19.92 1.18 19.39
N SER A 66 -21.00 0.45 19.11
CA SER A 66 -21.96 0.05 20.14
C SER A 66 -21.36 -0.94 21.13
N LYS A 67 -21.71 -0.76 22.41
CA LYS A 67 -21.39 -1.70 23.49
C LYS A 67 -22.38 -2.86 23.58
N ASP A 68 -23.53 -2.73 22.93
CA ASP A 68 -24.52 -3.80 22.89
C ASP A 68 -24.03 -4.90 21.92
N LYS A 69 -23.95 -6.12 22.44
CA LYS A 69 -23.47 -7.30 21.69
C LYS A 69 -24.37 -7.66 20.51
N ASN A 70 -25.67 -7.39 20.60
CA ASN A 70 -26.63 -7.64 19.52
C ASN A 70 -26.48 -6.62 18.38
N ILE A 71 -26.10 -5.38 18.70
CA ILE A 71 -25.82 -4.35 17.70
C ILE A 71 -24.48 -4.62 17.04
N SER A 72 -23.45 -4.83 17.86
CA SER A 72 -22.09 -5.06 17.39
C SER A 72 -21.94 -6.38 16.62
N SER A 73 -22.80 -7.38 16.85
CA SER A 73 -22.83 -8.60 16.02
C SER A 73 -23.36 -8.35 14.61
N GLY A 74 -24.18 -7.32 14.39
CA GLY A 74 -24.60 -6.88 13.06
C GLY A 74 -23.43 -6.47 12.16
N LEU A 75 -22.29 -6.08 12.75
CA LEU A 75 -21.04 -5.81 12.03
C LEU A 75 -20.50 -7.03 11.29
N ALA A 76 -20.67 -8.23 11.86
CA ALA A 76 -20.23 -9.46 11.23
C ALA A 76 -20.97 -9.72 9.92
N SER A 77 -22.27 -9.39 9.85
CA SER A 77 -23.02 -9.47 8.59
C SER A 77 -22.49 -8.48 7.55
N ALA A 78 -22.17 -7.24 7.95
CA ALA A 78 -21.64 -6.24 7.04
C ALA A 78 -20.24 -6.60 6.49
N LEU A 79 -19.41 -7.30 7.27
CA LEU A 79 -18.11 -7.84 6.81
C LEU A 79 -18.25 -8.96 5.75
N LEU A 80 -19.42 -9.59 5.71
CA LEU A 80 -19.76 -10.67 4.78
C LEU A 80 -20.69 -10.20 3.65
N ASP A 81 -21.07 -8.92 3.63
CA ASP A 81 -21.97 -8.35 2.64
C ASP A 81 -21.37 -8.46 1.23
N PRO A 82 -22.10 -8.83 0.16
CA PRO A 82 -21.54 -8.90 -1.18
C PRO A 82 -21.05 -7.55 -1.71
N ASP A 83 -21.55 -6.43 -1.16
CA ASP A 83 -21.14 -5.09 -1.52
C ASP A 83 -19.72 -4.77 -0.97
N PRO A 84 -18.70 -4.63 -1.84
CA PRO A 84 -17.31 -4.40 -1.40
C PRO A 84 -17.17 -3.12 -0.58
N VAL A 85 -18.03 -2.13 -0.86
CA VAL A 85 -18.08 -0.86 -0.16
C VAL A 85 -18.47 -1.04 1.30
N LEU A 86 -19.53 -1.81 1.54
CA LEU A 86 -19.98 -2.07 2.91
C LEU A 86 -18.97 -2.91 3.67
N GLN A 87 -18.39 -3.93 3.02
CA GLN A 87 -17.33 -4.72 3.64
C GLN A 87 -16.18 -3.82 4.10
N ALA A 88 -15.77 -2.89 3.24
CA ALA A 88 -14.70 -1.97 3.52
C ALA A 88 -15.06 -1.01 4.68
N CYS A 89 -16.28 -0.46 4.68
CA CYS A 89 -16.78 0.35 5.80
C CYS A 89 -16.84 -0.44 7.12
N ALA A 90 -17.30 -1.70 7.08
CA ALA A 90 -17.37 -2.59 8.23
C ALA A 90 -15.99 -2.94 8.78
N LEU A 91 -15.03 -3.20 7.89
CA LEU A 91 -13.66 -3.51 8.26
C LEU A 91 -12.97 -2.32 8.95
N ARG A 92 -13.11 -1.11 8.39
CA ARG A 92 -12.60 0.11 9.01
C ARG A 92 -13.24 0.34 10.37
N ALA A 93 -14.57 0.27 10.43
CA ALA A 93 -15.30 0.49 11.67
C ALA A 93 -14.89 -0.52 12.75
N ALA A 94 -14.72 -1.80 12.38
CA ALA A 94 -14.24 -2.84 13.28
C ALA A 94 -12.85 -2.53 13.85
N ALA A 95 -11.91 -2.10 12.99
CA ALA A 95 -10.54 -1.76 13.39
C ALA A 95 -10.51 -0.54 14.31
N GLU A 96 -11.19 0.55 13.94
CA GLU A 96 -11.20 1.81 14.69
C GLU A 96 -11.84 1.66 16.08
N THR A 97 -12.90 0.86 16.19
CA THR A 97 -13.59 0.64 17.47
C THR A 97 -13.06 -0.56 18.25
N LYS A 98 -12.06 -1.27 17.70
CA LYS A 98 -11.48 -2.49 18.26
C LYS A 98 -12.55 -3.55 18.58
N ASN A 99 -13.51 -3.70 17.67
CA ASN A 99 -14.66 -4.55 17.87
C ASN A 99 -14.28 -6.04 17.77
N THR A 100 -14.18 -6.71 18.91
CA THR A 100 -13.80 -8.13 18.99
C THR A 100 -14.80 -9.08 18.32
N SER A 101 -16.06 -8.68 18.13
CA SER A 101 -17.05 -9.47 17.38
C SER A 101 -16.66 -9.62 15.90
N ALA A 102 -15.77 -8.76 15.38
CA ALA A 102 -15.24 -8.85 14.02
C ALA A 102 -14.10 -9.88 13.86
N VAL A 103 -13.50 -10.39 14.94
CA VAL A 103 -12.31 -11.26 14.83
C VAL A 103 -12.59 -12.52 14.01
N VAL A 104 -13.71 -13.21 14.30
CA VAL A 104 -14.08 -14.44 13.58
C VAL A 104 -14.31 -14.22 12.08
N PRO A 105 -15.18 -13.28 11.64
CA PRO A 105 -15.38 -13.04 10.20
C PRO A 105 -14.11 -12.53 9.50
N LEU A 106 -13.27 -11.72 10.17
CA LEU A 106 -12.00 -11.29 9.59
C LEU A 106 -11.01 -12.45 9.42
N MET A 107 -10.89 -13.35 10.40
CA MET A 107 -10.12 -14.59 10.24
C MET A 107 -10.66 -15.48 9.12
N ALA A 108 -11.98 -15.54 8.96
CA ALA A 108 -12.61 -16.30 7.88
C ALA A 108 -12.23 -15.76 6.50
N ASN A 109 -12.16 -14.43 6.32
CA ASN A 109 -11.68 -13.82 5.07
C ASN A 109 -10.25 -14.26 4.72
N VAL A 110 -9.34 -14.24 5.70
CA VAL A 110 -7.94 -14.65 5.50
C VAL A 110 -7.86 -16.14 5.17
N SER A 111 -8.57 -16.98 5.93
CA SER A 111 -8.62 -18.41 5.69
C SER A 111 -9.21 -18.74 4.31
N ALA A 112 -10.26 -18.05 3.90
CA ALA A 112 -10.91 -18.24 2.61
C ALA A 112 -9.94 -17.91 1.47
N TYR A 113 -9.23 -16.78 1.55
CA TYR A 113 -8.19 -16.45 0.58
C TYR A 113 -7.08 -17.51 0.54
N LEU A 114 -6.48 -17.86 1.68
CA LEU A 114 -5.38 -18.83 1.72
C LEU A 114 -5.80 -20.23 1.25
N SER A 115 -7.05 -20.62 1.47
CA SER A 115 -7.58 -21.94 1.08
C SER A 115 -8.19 -21.97 -0.32
N ALA A 116 -8.44 -20.80 -0.95
CA ALA A 116 -9.04 -20.73 -2.27
C ALA A 116 -8.16 -21.45 -3.32
N ALA A 117 -8.79 -22.10 -4.29
CA ALA A 117 -8.09 -22.59 -5.47
C ALA A 117 -7.62 -21.41 -6.34
N GLY A 118 -6.63 -21.67 -7.20
CA GLY A 118 -6.03 -20.66 -8.06
C GLY A 118 -4.60 -20.32 -7.65
N ARG A 119 -3.91 -19.59 -8.52
CA ARG A 119 -2.57 -19.10 -8.31
C ARG A 119 -2.61 -17.96 -7.30
N LYS A 120 -1.79 -18.10 -6.25
CA LYS A 120 -1.53 -17.04 -5.27
C LYS A 120 -0.13 -16.48 -5.51
N GLY A 121 0.15 -15.34 -4.89
CA GLY A 121 1.47 -14.73 -5.01
C GLY A 121 1.64 -13.99 -6.33
N PRO A 122 2.74 -14.20 -7.07
CA PRO A 122 3.06 -13.37 -8.23
C PRO A 122 2.16 -13.48 -9.47
N TYR A 123 1.24 -14.44 -9.51
CA TYR A 123 0.25 -14.57 -10.58
C TYR A 123 -1.14 -14.64 -9.97
N GLU A 124 -1.40 -13.76 -9.01
CA GLU A 124 -2.65 -13.70 -8.26
C GLU A 124 -3.87 -13.69 -9.19
N ASP A 125 -4.62 -14.80 -9.19
CA ASP A 125 -5.84 -14.93 -10.00
C ASP A 125 -7.02 -14.15 -9.39
N ASN A 126 -6.99 -13.87 -8.08
CA ASN A 126 -8.07 -13.18 -7.37
C ASN A 126 -7.56 -12.03 -6.50
N ILE A 127 -7.18 -10.94 -7.18
CA ILE A 127 -6.61 -9.75 -6.54
C ILE A 127 -7.56 -9.15 -5.49
N ARG A 128 -8.87 -9.16 -5.75
CA ARG A 128 -9.88 -8.65 -4.79
C ARG A 128 -9.90 -9.48 -3.51
N ALA A 129 -9.86 -10.81 -3.60
CA ALA A 129 -9.79 -11.67 -2.42
C ALA A 129 -8.49 -11.46 -1.63
N ARG A 130 -7.36 -11.24 -2.33
CA ARG A 130 -6.07 -10.92 -1.69
C ARG A 130 -6.14 -9.60 -0.92
N LEU A 131 -6.62 -8.53 -1.54
CA LEU A 131 -6.75 -7.22 -0.90
C LEU A 131 -7.69 -7.29 0.31
N LYS A 132 -8.80 -8.05 0.20
CA LYS A 132 -9.71 -8.32 1.31
C LYS A 132 -9.01 -9.06 2.46
N ALA A 133 -8.17 -10.04 2.16
CA ALA A 133 -7.37 -10.75 3.17
C ALA A 133 -6.34 -9.82 3.83
N ILE A 134 -5.62 -9.00 3.06
CA ILE A 134 -4.65 -8.02 3.57
C ILE A 134 -5.33 -7.03 4.52
N ASN A 135 -6.47 -6.46 4.11
CA ASN A 135 -7.23 -5.55 4.95
C ASN A 135 -7.73 -6.25 6.23
N SER A 136 -8.13 -7.52 6.13
CA SER A 136 -8.59 -8.29 7.29
C SER A 136 -7.46 -8.57 8.27
N ILE A 137 -6.27 -8.92 7.79
CA ILE A 137 -5.05 -9.07 8.59
C ILE A 137 -4.74 -7.77 9.32
N TRP A 138 -4.84 -6.65 8.61
CA TRP A 138 -4.58 -5.33 9.19
C TRP A 138 -5.56 -4.98 10.31
N ALA A 139 -6.86 -5.12 10.05
CA ALA A 139 -7.91 -4.86 11.03
C ALA A 139 -7.76 -5.74 12.28
N LEU A 140 -7.38 -7.02 12.10
CA LEU A 140 -7.08 -7.93 13.21
C LEU A 140 -5.94 -7.39 14.11
N GLY A 141 -4.90 -6.79 13.51
CA GLY A 141 -3.82 -6.13 14.26
C GLY A 141 -4.28 -4.91 15.05
N GLU A 142 -5.18 -4.09 14.48
CA GLU A 142 -5.74 -2.90 15.15
C GLU A 142 -6.68 -3.26 16.31
N ILE A 143 -7.45 -4.34 16.17
CA ILE A 143 -8.38 -4.81 17.22
C ILE A 143 -7.63 -5.20 18.50
N GLY A 144 -6.45 -5.82 18.39
CA GLY A 144 -5.60 -6.01 19.57
C GLY A 144 -5.99 -7.16 20.50
N SER A 145 -6.79 -8.16 20.08
CA SER A 145 -7.29 -9.22 20.99
C SER A 145 -6.31 -10.42 21.09
N PRO A 146 -6.17 -11.07 22.26
CA PRO A 146 -5.27 -12.21 22.45
C PRO A 146 -5.51 -13.37 21.48
N GLU A 147 -6.78 -13.63 21.14
CA GLU A 147 -7.23 -14.69 20.23
C GLU A 147 -6.65 -14.52 18.82
N VAL A 148 -6.34 -13.28 18.43
CA VAL A 148 -5.79 -12.95 17.11
C VAL A 148 -4.39 -13.55 16.91
N THR A 149 -3.55 -13.53 17.94
CA THR A 149 -2.13 -13.91 17.84
C THR A 149 -1.92 -15.29 17.22
N ASN A 150 -2.66 -16.29 17.70
CA ASN A 150 -2.52 -17.67 17.23
C ASN A 150 -3.00 -17.85 15.79
N GLY A 151 -4.09 -17.16 15.41
CA GLY A 151 -4.58 -17.20 14.05
C GLY A 151 -3.61 -16.57 13.06
N LEU A 152 -3.03 -15.41 13.37
CA LEU A 152 -2.04 -14.76 12.50
C LEU A 152 -0.79 -15.63 12.29
N LYS A 153 -0.28 -16.26 13.35
CA LYS A 153 0.84 -17.21 13.25
C LYS A 153 0.52 -18.43 12.39
N LYS A 154 -0.70 -18.96 12.50
CA LYS A 154 -1.16 -20.09 11.67
C LYS A 154 -1.19 -19.70 10.18
N PHE A 155 -1.71 -18.51 9.86
CA PHE A 155 -1.78 -18.04 8.48
C PHE A 155 -0.41 -17.86 7.83
N TYR A 156 0.60 -17.48 8.61
CA TYR A 156 1.95 -17.22 8.12
C TYR A 156 2.57 -18.39 7.36
N GLN A 157 2.35 -19.64 7.80
CA GLN A 157 3.00 -20.82 7.22
C GLN A 157 2.61 -21.09 5.76
N GLY A 158 1.41 -20.68 5.33
CA GLY A 158 0.91 -20.86 3.96
C GLY A 158 0.94 -19.59 3.12
N SER A 159 1.63 -18.55 3.59
CA SER A 159 1.56 -17.20 3.02
C SER A 159 2.77 -16.87 2.15
N ASP A 160 2.54 -16.10 1.09
CA ASP A 160 3.61 -15.42 0.36
C ASP A 160 4.17 -14.22 1.15
N ASP A 161 5.27 -13.64 0.66
CA ASP A 161 5.97 -12.54 1.32
C ASP A 161 5.07 -11.34 1.64
N ILE A 162 4.14 -10.98 0.76
CA ILE A 162 3.26 -9.83 0.96
C ILE A 162 2.32 -10.08 2.13
N ILE A 163 1.71 -11.27 2.17
CA ILE A 163 0.84 -11.66 3.26
C ILE A 163 1.65 -11.79 4.56
N LYS A 164 2.84 -12.40 4.52
CA LYS A 164 3.75 -12.52 5.67
C LYS A 164 4.11 -11.16 6.26
N MET A 165 4.47 -10.18 5.43
CA MET A 165 4.79 -8.83 5.89
C MET A 165 3.61 -8.19 6.65
N ASN A 166 2.39 -8.28 6.11
CA ASN A 166 1.21 -7.75 6.79
C ASN A 166 0.89 -8.52 8.09
N LEU A 167 1.06 -9.84 8.10
CA LEU A 167 0.89 -10.66 9.32
C LEU A 167 1.87 -10.25 10.42
N LEU A 168 3.14 -10.00 10.07
CA LEU A 168 4.16 -9.53 11.02
C LEU A 168 3.84 -8.12 11.54
N ILE A 169 3.40 -7.22 10.67
CA ILE A 169 2.98 -5.87 11.09
C ILE A 169 1.82 -5.96 12.08
N SER A 170 0.80 -6.76 11.77
CA SER A 170 -0.32 -6.97 12.67
C SER A 170 0.10 -7.61 13.99
N LEU A 171 0.98 -8.61 13.97
CA LEU A 171 1.55 -9.20 15.20
C LEU A 171 2.31 -8.18 16.03
N GLY A 172 3.06 -7.27 15.41
CA GLY A 172 3.77 -6.19 16.09
C GLY A 172 2.83 -5.20 16.76
N LYS A 173 1.70 -4.87 16.10
CA LYS A 173 0.63 -4.00 16.66
C LYS A 173 -0.05 -4.57 17.89
N LEU A 174 -0.14 -5.89 18.02
CA LEU A 174 -0.64 -6.55 19.23
C LEU A 174 0.29 -6.32 20.45
N GLY A 175 1.50 -5.79 20.24
CA GLY A 175 2.46 -5.49 21.29
C GLY A 175 3.24 -6.72 21.79
N PRO A 176 4.14 -6.55 22.77
CA PRO A 176 5.06 -7.59 23.24
C PRO A 176 4.40 -8.70 24.08
N GLY A 177 3.07 -8.83 24.00
CA GLY A 177 2.30 -9.86 24.69
C GLY A 177 2.76 -11.29 24.35
N PRO A 178 2.29 -12.28 25.13
CA PRO A 178 2.87 -13.62 25.18
C PRO A 178 2.86 -14.29 23.81
N GLY A 179 4.01 -14.22 23.12
CA GLY A 179 4.29 -14.95 21.89
C GLY A 179 4.55 -14.10 20.64
N SER A 180 4.17 -12.83 20.56
CA SER A 180 4.38 -12.03 19.33
C SER A 180 5.87 -11.71 19.12
N ALA A 181 6.53 -11.13 20.12
CA ALA A 181 7.94 -10.72 20.02
C ALA A 181 8.88 -11.91 19.77
N GLY A 182 8.62 -13.05 20.43
CA GLY A 182 9.41 -14.27 20.23
C GLY A 182 9.31 -14.78 18.79
N TYR A 183 8.09 -14.87 18.28
CA TYR A 183 7.83 -15.32 16.91
C TYR A 183 8.44 -14.38 15.85
N ILE A 184 8.27 -13.07 16.01
CA ILE A 184 8.87 -12.09 15.09
C ILE A 184 10.41 -12.18 15.12
N ARG A 185 11.01 -12.45 16.29
CA ARG A 185 12.46 -12.66 16.41
C ARG A 185 12.93 -13.93 15.69
N GLU A 186 12.17 -15.01 15.77
CA GLU A 186 12.45 -16.24 15.02
C GLU A 186 12.44 -15.97 13.51
N VAL A 187 11.45 -15.22 13.02
CA VAL A 187 11.36 -14.80 11.61
C VAL A 187 12.56 -13.93 11.22
N ALA A 188 12.93 -12.93 12.01
CA ALA A 188 14.09 -12.07 11.74
C ALA A 188 15.41 -12.87 11.65
N ALA A 189 15.55 -13.90 12.48
CA ALA A 189 16.73 -14.76 12.53
C ALA A 189 16.76 -15.83 11.42
N SER A 190 15.64 -16.15 10.80
CA SER A 190 15.53 -17.25 9.85
C SER A 190 16.15 -16.91 8.50
N GLY A 191 17.18 -17.67 8.09
CA GLY A 191 17.75 -17.57 6.74
C GLY A 191 16.82 -18.12 5.64
N GLU A 192 15.76 -18.85 6.00
CA GLU A 192 14.75 -19.31 5.04
C GLU A 192 13.81 -18.19 4.58
N GLU A 193 13.71 -17.13 5.38
CA GLU A 193 12.84 -15.99 5.08
C GLU A 193 13.54 -15.01 4.14
N THR A 194 12.74 -14.33 3.33
CA THR A 194 13.27 -13.35 2.39
C THR A 194 13.73 -12.09 3.12
N GLU A 195 14.66 -11.35 2.53
CA GLU A 195 15.23 -10.16 3.17
C GLU A 195 14.15 -9.10 3.43
N VAL A 196 13.16 -8.97 2.54
CA VAL A 196 12.04 -8.03 2.72
C VAL A 196 11.13 -8.40 3.89
N VAL A 197 10.82 -9.69 4.07
CA VAL A 197 10.05 -10.20 5.22
C VAL A 197 10.82 -9.98 6.52
N ARG A 198 12.12 -10.29 6.52
CA ARG A 198 12.99 -10.12 7.69
C ARG A 198 13.19 -8.66 8.05
N ALA A 199 13.28 -7.76 7.08
CA ALA A 199 13.35 -6.31 7.32
C ALA A 199 12.11 -5.82 8.08
N VAL A 200 10.90 -6.27 7.70
CA VAL A 200 9.68 -6.00 8.47
C VAL A 200 9.76 -6.56 9.88
N ALA A 201 10.25 -7.80 10.05
CA ALA A 201 10.39 -8.39 11.37
C ALA A 201 11.33 -7.59 12.29
N PHE A 202 12.46 -7.11 11.77
CA PHE A 202 13.36 -6.24 12.51
C PHE A 202 12.72 -4.91 12.89
N GLU A 203 12.03 -4.25 11.95
CA GLU A 203 11.30 -3.01 12.26
C GLU A 203 10.22 -3.23 13.32
N MET A 204 9.47 -4.34 13.26
CA MET A 204 8.46 -4.66 14.27
C MET A 204 9.06 -4.90 15.66
N LEU A 205 10.21 -5.56 15.76
CA LEU A 205 10.91 -5.69 17.05
C LEU A 205 11.25 -4.31 17.63
N GLU A 206 11.75 -3.39 16.81
CA GLU A 206 12.06 -2.02 17.23
C GLU A 206 10.82 -1.26 17.69
N GLU A 207 9.71 -1.33 16.94
CA GLU A 207 8.44 -0.70 17.32
C GLU A 207 7.89 -1.23 18.66
N MET A 208 8.18 -2.49 18.97
CA MET A 208 7.81 -3.14 20.23
C MET A 208 8.81 -2.85 21.37
N GLY A 209 9.82 -2.00 21.14
CA GLY A 209 10.90 -1.70 22.09
C GLY A 209 11.83 -2.88 22.37
N GLN A 210 11.88 -3.86 21.46
CA GLN A 210 12.76 -5.03 21.55
C GLN A 210 14.08 -4.76 20.83
N LYS A 211 15.13 -5.48 21.23
CA LYS A 211 16.39 -5.47 20.49
C LYS A 211 16.17 -6.02 19.07
N ALA A 212 16.38 -5.17 18.08
CA ALA A 212 16.22 -5.47 16.65
C ALA A 212 17.57 -5.68 15.94
N SER A 213 18.53 -6.33 16.60
CA SER A 213 19.82 -6.70 15.99
C SER A 213 20.28 -8.09 16.44
N LEU A 214 20.86 -8.82 15.50
CA LEU A 214 21.36 -10.18 15.70
C LEU A 214 22.86 -10.25 15.36
N ALA A 215 23.65 -10.75 16.31
CA ALA A 215 25.04 -11.09 16.03
C ALA A 215 25.09 -12.32 15.10
N GLY A 216 25.98 -12.29 14.10
CA GLY A 216 26.10 -13.39 13.14
C GLY A 216 24.89 -13.55 12.23
N LEU A 217 24.22 -12.45 11.89
CA LEU A 217 23.09 -12.46 10.95
C LEU A 217 23.48 -13.16 9.64
N VAL A 218 22.79 -14.26 9.34
CA VAL A 218 23.00 -14.99 8.09
C VAL A 218 22.24 -14.34 6.93
N PRO A 219 22.80 -14.36 5.70
CA PRO A 219 22.07 -13.97 4.50
C PRO A 219 20.79 -14.79 4.30
N SER A 220 19.77 -14.19 3.69
CA SER A 220 18.59 -14.93 3.28
C SER A 220 18.90 -15.85 2.09
N ARG A 221 18.22 -16.99 2.02
CA ARG A 221 18.32 -17.92 0.88
C ARG A 221 17.64 -17.42 -0.39
N SER A 222 16.73 -16.46 -0.26
CA SER A 222 16.16 -15.74 -1.41
C SER A 222 15.88 -14.28 -1.04
N SER A 223 15.90 -13.39 -2.03
CA SER A 223 15.57 -11.97 -1.82
C SER A 223 14.06 -11.72 -1.78
N GLY A 224 13.25 -12.63 -2.36
CA GLY A 224 11.82 -12.44 -2.55
C GLY A 224 11.54 -11.47 -3.68
N MET A 225 11.53 -10.17 -3.34
CA MET A 225 11.30 -9.06 -4.26
C MET A 225 12.52 -8.77 -5.15
N GLU A 226 12.30 -8.24 -6.36
CA GLU A 226 13.39 -7.85 -7.26
C GLU A 226 13.55 -6.34 -7.32
N LYS A 227 14.81 -5.89 -7.36
CA LYS A 227 15.13 -4.47 -7.50
C LYS A 227 14.47 -3.87 -8.74
N GLY A 228 13.90 -2.68 -8.58
CA GLY A 228 13.12 -1.97 -9.58
C GLY A 228 11.63 -2.28 -9.57
N ASP A 229 11.15 -3.22 -8.75
CA ASP A 229 9.71 -3.46 -8.62
C ASP A 229 8.98 -2.22 -8.09
N LEU A 230 7.77 -2.00 -8.60
CA LEU A 230 6.82 -1.03 -8.08
C LEU A 230 6.24 -1.53 -6.78
N LEU A 231 6.22 -0.68 -5.75
CA LEU A 231 5.65 -0.97 -4.44
C LEU A 231 4.32 -0.27 -4.26
N TYR A 232 3.38 -0.92 -3.60
CA TYR A 232 2.06 -0.33 -3.33
C TYR A 232 1.67 -0.48 -1.87
N THR A 233 1.26 0.62 -1.26
CA THR A 233 0.70 0.67 0.09
C THR A 233 -0.59 1.49 0.07
N GLY A 234 -1.38 1.37 1.12
CA GLY A 234 -2.53 2.27 1.27
C GLY A 234 -2.11 3.71 1.53
N GLY A 235 -3.07 4.62 1.38
CA GLY A 235 -2.85 6.05 1.57
C GLY A 235 -4.14 6.77 1.94
N MET A 236 -4.06 8.07 2.20
CA MET A 236 -5.23 8.89 2.57
C MET A 236 -6.24 9.00 1.41
N ILE A 237 -5.75 9.05 0.18
CA ILE A 237 -6.52 9.01 -1.09
C ILE A 237 -6.76 7.56 -1.55
N GLY A 238 -6.24 6.57 -0.81
CA GLY A 238 -6.63 5.15 -0.92
C GLY A 238 -7.33 4.69 0.35
N SER A 239 -7.87 5.63 1.14
CA SER A 239 -8.74 5.24 2.23
C SER A 239 -10.07 4.90 1.59
N ILE A 240 -10.76 3.92 2.14
CA ILE A 240 -12.07 3.39 1.70
C ILE A 240 -13.16 4.48 1.47
N GLY A 241 -12.88 5.76 1.77
CA GLY A 241 -13.74 6.91 1.52
C GLY A 241 -13.20 7.97 0.54
N SER A 242 -12.17 7.73 -0.27
CA SER A 242 -11.75 8.70 -1.28
C SER A 242 -12.61 8.61 -2.54
N TRP A 243 -13.56 9.56 -2.61
CA TRP A 243 -14.15 10.21 -3.78
C TRP A 243 -14.59 9.23 -4.89
N GLU A 244 -15.86 8.83 -4.80
CA GLU A 244 -16.61 8.06 -5.81
C GLU A 244 -16.24 6.57 -5.98
N ASN A 245 -15.10 6.12 -5.45
CA ASN A 245 -14.69 4.71 -5.56
C ASN A 245 -14.13 4.17 -4.23
N SER A 246 -15.02 3.61 -3.40
CA SER A 246 -14.71 2.91 -2.14
C SER A 246 -13.95 1.59 -2.30
N ASP A 247 -13.67 1.21 -3.54
CA ASP A 247 -12.94 0.00 -3.90
C ASP A 247 -11.41 0.15 -3.81
N LEU A 248 -10.89 1.35 -3.52
CA LEU A 248 -9.47 1.65 -3.75
C LEU A 248 -8.67 1.74 -2.44
N PRO A 249 -8.13 0.63 -1.93
CA PRO A 249 -7.28 0.67 -0.75
C PRO A 249 -5.85 1.14 -1.07
N VAL A 250 -5.43 1.09 -2.33
CA VAL A 250 -4.08 1.44 -2.79
C VAL A 250 -4.00 2.95 -3.01
N GLY A 251 -3.14 3.62 -2.25
CA GLY A 251 -3.07 5.09 -2.25
C GLY A 251 -1.67 5.66 -2.41
N HIS A 252 -0.65 4.81 -2.52
CA HIS A 252 0.74 5.25 -2.59
C HIS A 252 1.62 4.24 -3.33
N ALA A 253 2.54 4.74 -4.15
CA ALA A 253 3.44 3.96 -4.99
C ALA A 253 4.92 4.34 -4.74
N GLY A 254 5.82 3.36 -4.85
CA GLY A 254 7.26 3.56 -4.74
C GLY A 254 8.06 2.56 -5.57
N ILE A 255 9.40 2.61 -5.47
CA ILE A 255 10.32 1.70 -6.16
C ILE A 255 11.14 0.95 -5.12
N PHE A 256 11.17 -0.38 -5.19
CA PHE A 256 12.08 -1.19 -4.39
C PHE A 256 13.49 -1.12 -4.95
N GLU A 257 14.42 -0.56 -4.20
CA GLU A 257 15.81 -0.38 -4.64
C GLU A 257 16.71 -1.54 -4.19
N GLY A 258 16.27 -2.26 -3.14
CA GLY A 258 16.95 -3.42 -2.58
C GLY A 258 16.90 -3.44 -1.07
N THR A 259 17.93 -4.05 -0.49
CA THR A 259 18.11 -4.28 0.94
C THR A 259 19.56 -4.02 1.29
N GLU A 260 19.80 -3.66 2.55
CA GLU A 260 21.13 -3.44 3.11
C GLU A 260 21.23 -4.13 4.47
N ILE A 261 22.32 -4.87 4.70
CA ILE A 261 22.64 -5.41 6.02
C ILE A 261 23.57 -4.44 6.74
N LYS A 262 23.12 -3.91 7.87
CA LYS A 262 23.89 -3.00 8.70
C LYS A 262 23.60 -3.24 10.18
N ASP A 263 24.63 -3.19 11.02
CA ASP A 263 24.52 -3.29 12.49
C ASP A 263 23.75 -4.55 12.97
N GLY A 264 23.89 -5.66 12.25
CA GLY A 264 23.22 -6.93 12.56
C GLY A 264 21.72 -6.96 12.23
N ARG A 265 21.28 -6.10 11.31
CA ARG A 265 19.88 -5.96 10.86
C ARG A 265 19.81 -5.80 9.34
N ILE A 266 18.65 -6.17 8.79
CA ILE A 266 18.29 -5.92 7.39
C ILE A 266 17.41 -4.66 7.32
N TYR A 267 17.80 -3.74 6.46
CA TYR A 267 17.04 -2.55 6.06
C TYR A 267 16.53 -2.75 4.63
N VAL A 268 15.32 -2.28 4.35
CA VAL A 268 14.83 -2.10 2.98
C VAL A 268 15.39 -0.81 2.42
N LEU A 269 15.53 -0.66 1.11
CA LEU A 269 15.79 0.60 0.41
C LEU A 269 14.65 0.84 -0.57
N ILE A 270 14.01 2.00 -0.46
CA ILE A 270 12.82 2.36 -1.24
C ILE A 270 12.98 3.78 -1.76
N GLY A 271 12.81 3.94 -3.07
CA GLY A 271 12.57 5.23 -3.71
C GLY A 271 11.11 5.60 -3.52
N ASP A 272 10.87 6.65 -2.76
CA ASP A 272 9.57 7.04 -2.24
C ASP A 272 9.21 8.46 -2.69
N CYS A 273 7.92 8.75 -2.81
CA CYS A 273 7.39 10.08 -3.15
C CYS A 273 6.21 10.38 -2.23
N VAL A 274 6.27 11.44 -1.42
CA VAL A 274 5.18 11.76 -0.49
C VAL A 274 4.79 13.23 -0.53
N PRO A 275 3.53 13.57 -0.20
CA PRO A 275 3.10 14.96 -0.08
C PRO A 275 3.99 15.81 0.82
N ASN A 276 4.03 17.12 0.56
CA ASN A 276 4.97 18.04 1.20
C ASN A 276 4.75 18.23 2.73
N ASN A 277 3.65 17.71 3.28
CA ASN A 277 3.39 17.71 4.72
C ASN A 277 4.00 16.49 5.45
N PHE A 278 4.56 15.52 4.73
CA PHE A 278 5.39 14.47 5.31
C PHE A 278 6.85 14.94 5.44
N VAL A 279 7.60 14.33 6.36
CA VAL A 279 9.00 14.70 6.63
C VAL A 279 9.90 13.48 6.43
N PRO A 280 10.94 13.54 5.57
CA PRO A 280 11.19 14.62 4.60
C PRO A 280 10.13 14.62 3.48
N PRO A 281 9.73 15.78 2.95
CA PRO A 281 8.72 15.86 1.89
C PRO A 281 9.27 15.44 0.52
N GLY A 282 8.38 15.12 -0.41
CA GLY A 282 8.73 14.96 -1.82
C GLY A 282 9.33 13.60 -2.16
N VAL A 283 10.15 13.59 -3.22
CA VAL A 283 10.88 12.40 -3.68
C VAL A 283 12.12 12.19 -2.81
N ARG A 284 12.27 10.98 -2.28
CA ARG A 284 13.25 10.65 -1.25
C ARG A 284 13.65 9.17 -1.29
N ASN A 285 14.83 8.87 -0.78
CA ASN A 285 15.24 7.49 -0.49
C ASN A 285 14.98 7.22 0.99
N ILE A 286 14.21 6.18 1.28
CA ILE A 286 13.94 5.75 2.65
C ILE A 286 14.44 4.33 2.87
N ASN A 287 14.84 4.04 4.11
CA ASN A 287 15.38 2.74 4.47
C ASN A 287 14.47 1.92 5.42
N SER A 288 13.16 2.14 5.32
CA SER A 288 12.20 1.63 6.29
C SER A 288 10.80 1.44 5.71
N TRP A 289 10.23 0.26 5.97
CA TRP A 289 8.84 -0.06 5.71
C TRP A 289 7.88 0.82 6.52
N LYS A 290 8.25 1.18 7.76
CA LYS A 290 7.51 2.14 8.59
C LYS A 290 7.31 3.45 7.85
N ASN A 291 8.36 4.01 7.24
CA ASN A 291 8.22 5.27 6.52
C ASN A 291 7.36 5.13 5.26
N PHE A 292 7.53 4.04 4.50
CA PHE A 292 6.75 3.79 3.29
C PHE A 292 5.26 3.59 3.60
N THR A 293 4.94 2.86 4.66
CA THR A 293 3.55 2.57 5.11
C THR A 293 2.96 3.67 6.02
N HIS A 294 3.58 4.85 6.03
CA HIS A 294 3.19 6.01 6.84
C HIS A 294 3.02 5.71 8.34
N HIS A 295 4.06 5.14 8.93
CA HIS A 295 4.13 4.63 10.30
C HIS A 295 3.20 3.44 10.56
N TYR A 296 3.14 2.51 9.60
CA TYR A 296 2.23 1.38 9.65
C TYR A 296 0.78 1.82 9.90
N LYS A 297 0.38 2.92 9.25
CA LYS A 297 -1.02 3.36 9.21
C LYS A 297 -1.78 2.74 8.04
N PHE A 298 -1.06 2.24 7.05
CA PHE A 298 -1.65 1.59 5.89
C PHE A 298 -1.04 0.21 5.62
N PRO A 299 -1.84 -0.74 5.09
CA PRO A 299 -1.33 -2.06 4.69
C PRO A 299 -0.41 -1.96 3.47
N PHE A 300 0.50 -2.93 3.35
CA PHE A 300 1.30 -3.12 2.15
C PHE A 300 0.57 -4.05 1.18
N TYR A 301 0.21 -3.58 -0.02
CA TYR A 301 -0.61 -4.34 -0.96
C TYR A 301 0.19 -5.19 -1.94
N GLY A 302 1.47 -4.90 -2.11
CA GLY A 302 2.40 -5.78 -2.80
C GLY A 302 3.38 -5.06 -3.72
N ASN A 303 4.19 -5.87 -4.40
CA ASN A 303 5.10 -5.44 -5.44
C ASN A 303 4.63 -5.89 -6.83
N ARG A 304 4.80 -5.03 -7.83
CA ARG A 304 4.39 -5.26 -9.22
C ARG A 304 5.45 -4.75 -10.20
N THR A 305 5.24 -5.00 -11.48
CA THR A 305 6.12 -4.60 -12.57
C THR A 305 5.30 -4.29 -13.82
N SER A 306 5.92 -3.65 -14.82
CA SER A 306 5.36 -3.54 -16.17
C SER A 306 5.04 -4.91 -16.78
N GLU A 307 4.05 -4.97 -17.67
CA GLU A 307 3.65 -6.18 -18.39
C GLU A 307 4.85 -6.84 -19.11
N VAL A 308 5.65 -6.02 -19.80
CA VAL A 308 6.97 -6.45 -20.28
C VAL A 308 7.93 -6.44 -19.09
N ARG A 309 8.38 -7.63 -18.67
CA ARG A 309 9.34 -7.75 -17.57
C ARG A 309 10.61 -6.92 -17.86
N PRO A 310 11.03 -6.04 -16.93
CA PRO A 310 12.29 -5.33 -17.04
C PRO A 310 13.48 -6.29 -17.15
N SER A 311 14.35 -6.07 -18.14
CA SER A 311 15.65 -6.75 -18.21
C SER A 311 16.55 -6.35 -17.03
N ALA A 312 17.61 -7.12 -16.77
CA ALA A 312 18.57 -6.80 -15.71
C ALA A 312 19.19 -5.39 -15.86
N ALA A 313 19.46 -4.96 -17.10
CA ALA A 313 19.97 -3.63 -17.39
C ALA A 313 18.93 -2.53 -17.08
N GLN A 314 17.66 -2.78 -17.43
CA GLN A 314 16.55 -1.87 -17.12
C GLN A 314 16.30 -1.77 -15.62
N ARG A 315 16.30 -2.90 -14.89
CA ARG A 315 16.21 -2.89 -13.41
C ARG A 315 17.33 -2.07 -12.77
N LYS A 316 18.57 -2.25 -13.24
CA LYS A 316 19.70 -1.44 -12.79
C LYS A 316 19.47 0.05 -13.05
N ARG A 317 18.96 0.40 -14.23
CA ARG A 317 18.63 1.79 -14.60
C ARG A 317 17.52 2.38 -13.74
N ILE A 318 16.44 1.63 -13.50
CA ILE A 318 15.31 2.02 -12.64
C ILE A 318 15.83 2.36 -11.24
N VAL A 319 16.60 1.46 -10.63
CA VAL A 319 17.15 1.64 -9.27
C VAL A 319 18.10 2.85 -9.21
N GLN A 320 18.98 2.99 -10.20
CA GLN A 320 19.91 4.11 -10.26
C GLN A 320 19.15 5.45 -10.33
N LEU A 321 18.13 5.53 -11.18
CA LEU A 321 17.31 6.74 -11.31
C LEU A 321 16.51 7.05 -10.05
N ALA A 322 15.92 6.04 -9.41
CA ALA A 322 15.21 6.20 -8.14
C ALA A 322 16.12 6.82 -7.06
N LEU A 323 17.31 6.23 -6.88
CA LEU A 323 18.32 6.73 -5.94
C LEU A 323 18.78 8.16 -6.28
N GLU A 324 19.04 8.45 -7.55
CA GLU A 324 19.49 9.77 -8.03
C GLU A 324 18.41 10.84 -7.81
N LEU A 325 17.14 10.54 -8.06
CA LEU A 325 16.03 11.48 -7.90
C LEU A 325 15.68 11.68 -6.42
N GLY A 326 15.68 10.61 -5.61
CA GLY A 326 15.47 10.70 -4.16
C GLY A 326 16.57 11.45 -3.42
N ALA A 327 17.80 11.48 -3.97
CA ALA A 327 18.88 12.30 -3.43
C ALA A 327 18.72 13.80 -3.73
N LYS A 328 17.90 14.18 -4.72
CA LYS A 328 17.69 15.59 -5.11
C LYS A 328 16.63 16.31 -4.27
N GLY A 329 15.81 15.59 -3.50
CA GLY A 329 14.74 16.18 -2.70
C GLY A 329 13.70 16.91 -3.54
N LEU A 330 13.27 16.29 -4.66
CA LEU A 330 12.32 16.89 -5.60
C LEU A 330 10.95 17.08 -4.94
N LYS A 331 10.20 18.10 -5.37
CA LYS A 331 8.92 18.45 -4.73
C LYS A 331 7.81 17.51 -5.15
N TYR A 332 6.89 17.27 -4.23
CA TYR A 332 5.61 16.64 -4.55
C TYR A 332 4.64 17.67 -5.13
N SER A 333 3.91 17.31 -6.18
CA SER A 333 2.81 18.11 -6.75
C SER A 333 1.45 17.47 -6.48
N VAL A 334 0.56 18.22 -5.81
CA VAL A 334 -0.86 17.84 -5.63
C VAL A 334 -1.72 18.21 -6.84
N LEU A 335 -1.21 19.07 -7.73
CA LEU A 335 -2.00 19.63 -8.83
C LEU A 335 -2.10 18.68 -10.00
N HIS A 336 -1.27 17.63 -10.05
CA HIS A 336 -1.26 16.58 -11.07
C HIS A 336 -1.08 17.05 -12.52
N THR A 337 -0.94 18.36 -12.76
CA THR A 337 -0.72 18.97 -14.08
C THR A 337 0.68 18.72 -14.66
N SER A 338 1.60 18.19 -13.85
CA SER A 338 2.99 17.87 -14.23
C SER A 338 3.40 16.48 -13.74
N GLN A 339 2.49 15.50 -13.84
CA GLN A 339 2.62 14.17 -13.25
C GLN A 339 4.01 13.53 -13.46
N LYS A 340 4.62 13.62 -14.66
CA LYS A 340 5.87 12.93 -15.02
C LYS A 340 7.16 13.77 -14.89
N GLY A 341 7.16 14.86 -14.12
CA GLY A 341 8.39 15.60 -13.77
C GLY A 341 9.04 16.41 -14.91
N PRO A 342 10.36 16.68 -14.87
CA PRO A 342 11.36 16.15 -13.93
C PRO A 342 11.54 16.95 -12.63
N VAL A 343 10.78 18.02 -12.42
CA VAL A 343 10.97 18.96 -11.28
C VAL A 343 10.00 18.69 -10.14
N GLU A 344 8.76 18.35 -10.47
CA GLU A 344 7.71 18.01 -9.51
C GLU A 344 7.03 16.72 -9.94
N PHE A 345 6.69 15.87 -8.97
CA PHE A 345 6.05 14.59 -9.24
C PHE A 345 4.86 14.36 -8.30
N ASP A 346 3.85 13.63 -8.75
CA ASP A 346 3.03 12.86 -7.83
C ASP A 346 3.63 11.44 -7.67
N CYS A 347 3.08 10.62 -6.77
CA CYS A 347 3.65 9.29 -6.51
C CYS A 347 3.64 8.37 -7.74
N VAL A 348 2.59 8.45 -8.56
CA VAL A 348 2.38 7.59 -9.72
C VAL A 348 3.28 8.06 -10.86
N GLY A 349 3.26 9.35 -11.17
CA GLY A 349 4.10 9.93 -12.19
C GLY A 349 5.59 9.86 -11.90
N TYR A 350 5.98 9.84 -10.61
CA TYR A 350 7.36 9.54 -10.21
C TYR A 350 7.79 8.14 -10.68
N THR A 351 6.97 7.13 -10.40
CA THR A 351 7.30 5.74 -10.74
C THR A 351 7.20 5.48 -12.25
N GLU A 352 6.19 6.05 -12.91
CA GLU A 352 6.05 6.07 -14.37
C GLU A 352 7.29 6.64 -15.05
N TYR A 353 7.69 7.86 -14.64
CA TYR A 353 8.86 8.53 -15.23
C TYR A 353 10.11 7.66 -15.13
N ILE A 354 10.39 7.04 -13.98
CA ILE A 354 11.56 6.17 -13.82
C ILE A 354 11.51 4.98 -14.79
N TYR A 355 10.36 4.34 -14.95
CA TYR A 355 10.19 3.22 -15.88
C TYR A 355 10.34 3.66 -17.35
N GLU A 356 9.75 4.80 -17.73
CA GLU A 356 9.87 5.37 -19.07
C GLU A 356 11.32 5.73 -19.41
N GLN A 357 12.07 6.28 -18.46
CA GLN A 357 13.50 6.55 -18.62
C GLN A 357 14.35 5.26 -18.71
N ALA A 358 13.78 4.10 -18.36
CA ALA A 358 14.35 2.78 -18.60
C ALA A 358 13.77 2.10 -19.87
N GLY A 359 12.98 2.83 -20.67
CA GLY A 359 12.39 2.33 -21.92
C GLY A 359 11.25 1.34 -21.70
N LEU A 360 10.52 1.47 -20.59
CA LEU A 360 9.37 0.63 -20.26
C LEU A 360 8.14 1.50 -20.10
N ASN A 361 6.96 0.91 -20.33
CA ASN A 361 5.69 1.53 -20.04
C ASN A 361 4.97 0.65 -19.01
N PRO A 362 4.92 1.02 -17.72
CA PRO A 362 4.33 0.18 -16.71
C PRO A 362 2.80 0.18 -16.77
N THR A 363 2.17 1.15 -17.45
CA THR A 363 0.72 1.24 -17.63
C THR A 363 0.34 1.59 -19.07
N ASP A 364 -0.84 1.18 -19.55
CA ASP A 364 -1.27 1.50 -20.93
C ASP A 364 -1.53 3.01 -21.04
N ASN A 365 -0.99 3.65 -22.09
CA ASN A 365 -1.23 5.06 -22.41
C ASN A 365 -2.72 5.41 -22.52
N LYS A 366 -3.60 4.44 -22.77
CA LYS A 366 -5.06 4.67 -22.76
C LYS A 366 -5.61 5.05 -21.39
N LEU A 367 -4.93 4.65 -20.31
CA LEU A 367 -5.27 5.07 -18.94
C LEU A 367 -4.82 6.53 -18.70
N GLU A 368 -3.92 7.04 -19.53
CA GLU A 368 -3.55 8.45 -19.57
C GLU A 368 -4.52 9.19 -20.50
N THR A 369 -5.63 9.66 -19.95
CA THR A 369 -6.76 10.20 -20.72
C THR A 369 -6.44 11.45 -21.56
N GLY A 370 -5.19 11.94 -21.59
CA GLY A 370 -4.74 13.10 -22.38
C GLY A 370 -5.33 14.45 -21.94
N TRP A 371 -6.37 14.44 -21.09
CA TRP A 371 -7.00 15.59 -20.47
C TRP A 371 -6.31 16.00 -19.14
N GLY A 372 -5.16 15.40 -18.85
CA GLY A 372 -4.33 15.77 -17.69
C GLY A 372 -4.86 15.28 -16.34
N TRP A 373 -5.81 14.32 -16.31
CA TRP A 373 -6.11 13.63 -15.07
C TRP A 373 -5.03 12.59 -14.81
N PRO A 374 -4.40 12.64 -13.62
CA PRO A 374 -3.35 11.72 -13.27
C PRO A 374 -3.88 10.30 -13.21
N LEU A 375 -3.07 9.35 -13.67
CA LEU A 375 -3.29 7.96 -13.32
C LEU A 375 -3.30 7.82 -11.78
N THR A 376 -4.33 7.21 -11.24
CA THR A 376 -4.41 6.94 -9.79
C THR A 376 -3.48 5.78 -9.40
N PRO A 377 -3.04 5.70 -8.13
CA PRO A 377 -2.26 4.55 -7.67
C PRO A 377 -2.96 3.20 -7.89
N TRP A 378 -4.29 3.19 -7.86
CA TRP A 378 -5.08 2.01 -8.14
C TRP A 378 -5.04 1.61 -9.62
N GLU A 379 -5.29 2.56 -10.53
CA GLU A 379 -5.23 2.26 -11.96
C GLU A 379 -3.82 1.81 -12.36
N GLN A 380 -2.78 2.36 -11.73
CA GLN A 380 -1.41 1.85 -11.89
C GLN A 380 -1.24 0.43 -11.34
N PHE A 381 -1.82 0.15 -10.17
CA PHE A 381 -1.80 -1.17 -9.58
C PHE A 381 -2.52 -2.22 -10.45
N GLU A 382 -3.66 -1.87 -11.06
CA GLU A 382 -4.39 -2.75 -11.99
C GLU A 382 -3.68 -2.89 -13.34
N GLY A 383 -3.09 -1.81 -13.86
CA GLY A 383 -2.38 -1.80 -15.14
C GLY A 383 -1.03 -2.51 -15.12
N THR A 384 -0.44 -2.69 -13.94
CA THR A 384 0.82 -3.44 -13.74
C THR A 384 0.54 -4.91 -13.46
N VAL A 385 1.53 -5.78 -13.63
CA VAL A 385 1.43 -7.22 -13.35
C VAL A 385 2.24 -7.59 -12.11
N PRO A 386 1.85 -8.61 -11.33
CA PRO A 386 2.64 -8.96 -10.16
C PRO A 386 4.01 -9.53 -10.60
N ASN A 387 5.07 -9.20 -9.86
CA ASN A 387 6.41 -9.62 -10.25
C ASN A 387 6.65 -11.08 -9.86
N ALA A 388 6.59 -11.99 -10.83
CA ALA A 388 6.95 -13.39 -10.65
C ALA A 388 8.43 -13.63 -10.91
N PRO A 389 9.06 -14.69 -10.39
CA PRO A 389 10.29 -15.19 -10.98
C PRO A 389 10.04 -15.42 -12.47
N ALA A 390 10.98 -15.04 -13.34
CA ALA A 390 10.89 -15.38 -14.75
C ALA A 390 10.66 -16.90 -14.85
N LEU A 391 9.49 -17.31 -15.38
CA LEU A 391 9.31 -18.71 -15.74
C LEU A 391 10.47 -19.05 -16.68
N THR A 392 11.19 -20.14 -16.39
CA THR A 392 12.22 -20.66 -17.29
C THR A 392 11.66 -20.60 -18.71
N PRO A 393 12.28 -19.85 -19.64
CA PRO A 393 11.59 -19.43 -20.85
C PRO A 393 11.04 -20.65 -21.56
N GLN A 394 9.71 -20.80 -21.59
CA GLN A 394 9.11 -21.54 -22.67
C GLN A 394 9.41 -20.70 -23.91
N LEU A 395 10.08 -21.30 -24.89
CA LEU A 395 10.38 -20.71 -26.18
C LEU A 395 9.05 -20.33 -26.86
N VAL A 396 8.51 -19.15 -26.51
CA VAL A 396 7.40 -18.54 -27.22
C VAL A 396 8.01 -17.47 -28.09
N SER A 397 7.93 -17.70 -29.39
CA SER A 397 8.31 -16.72 -30.42
C SER A 397 7.56 -15.42 -30.17
N ALA A 398 8.29 -14.32 -29.96
CA ALA A 398 7.71 -13.00 -29.75
C ALA A 398 6.79 -12.61 -30.92
N PRO A 399 5.58 -12.08 -30.66
CA PRO A 399 4.80 -11.46 -31.71
C PRO A 399 5.52 -10.21 -32.22
N ALA A 400 5.50 -10.02 -33.53
CA ALA A 400 6.07 -8.85 -34.19
C ALA A 400 5.18 -7.64 -33.90
N ASP A 401 5.57 -6.81 -32.94
CA ASP A 401 4.92 -5.52 -32.70
C ASP A 401 5.93 -4.37 -32.75
N THR A 402 5.48 -3.25 -33.31
CA THR A 402 6.29 -2.11 -33.76
C THR A 402 7.09 -1.48 -32.63
N GLN A 403 8.40 -1.69 -32.63
CA GLN A 403 9.34 -0.97 -31.77
C GLN A 403 9.25 0.54 -32.05
N ARG A 404 8.78 1.32 -31.07
CA ARG A 404 9.08 2.77 -31.05
C ARG A 404 10.58 2.95 -30.84
N ALA A 405 11.17 3.91 -31.54
CA ALA A 405 12.59 4.20 -31.42
C ALA A 405 12.88 4.78 -30.01
N PRO A 406 13.97 4.35 -29.34
CA PRO A 406 14.39 4.94 -28.07
C PRO A 406 14.51 6.47 -28.19
N GLY A 407 13.82 7.22 -27.32
CA GLY A 407 13.83 8.69 -27.31
C GLY A 407 12.65 9.36 -28.03
N GLN A 408 11.75 8.62 -28.66
CA GLN A 408 10.57 9.19 -29.34
C GLN A 408 9.63 9.91 -28.36
N ALA A 409 9.43 9.36 -27.14
CA ALA A 409 8.67 10.02 -26.08
C ALA A 409 9.33 11.32 -25.59
N ALA A 410 10.68 11.34 -25.48
CA ALA A 410 11.43 12.54 -25.12
C ALA A 410 11.36 13.62 -26.22
N GLN A 411 11.35 13.21 -27.49
CA GLN A 411 11.18 14.13 -28.62
C GLN A 411 9.75 14.68 -28.72
N GLU A 412 8.73 13.88 -28.39
CA GLU A 412 7.33 14.32 -28.33
C GLU A 412 7.12 15.32 -27.18
N LEU A 413 7.68 15.06 -26.00
CA LEU A 413 7.70 15.99 -24.86
C LEU A 413 8.45 17.30 -25.18
N GLN A 414 9.59 17.23 -25.86
CA GLN A 414 10.33 18.42 -26.31
C GLN A 414 9.55 19.25 -27.33
N LYS A 415 8.80 18.59 -28.24
CA LYS A 415 7.89 19.26 -29.18
C LYS A 415 6.73 19.95 -28.46
N MET A 416 6.14 19.32 -27.45
CA MET A 416 5.04 19.91 -26.67
C MET A 416 5.51 21.07 -25.78
N ALA A 417 6.77 21.06 -25.34
CA ALA A 417 7.38 22.12 -24.53
C ALA A 417 7.84 23.36 -25.34
N GLY A 418 7.70 23.35 -26.68
CA GLY A 418 8.10 24.49 -27.53
C GLY A 418 9.60 24.78 -27.57
N ILE A 419 10.45 23.85 -27.10
CA ILE A 419 11.90 24.01 -27.08
C ILE A 419 12.45 23.58 -28.44
N THR A 420 12.80 24.54 -29.29
CA THR A 420 13.55 24.28 -30.53
C THR A 420 15.04 24.40 -30.24
N VAL A 421 15.76 23.28 -30.20
CA VAL A 421 17.24 23.30 -30.21
C VAL A 421 17.70 23.25 -31.67
N GLU A 422 18.20 24.36 -32.19
CA GLU A 422 18.92 24.37 -33.46
C GLU A 422 20.22 23.57 -33.31
N THR A 423 20.23 22.32 -33.76
CA THR A 423 21.43 21.52 -33.87
C THR A 423 22.10 21.80 -35.21
N ASN A 424 22.83 22.91 -35.29
CA ASN A 424 23.79 23.17 -36.37
C ASN A 424 25.03 23.88 -35.82
N VAL A 425 25.91 23.12 -35.17
CA VAL A 425 27.34 23.50 -35.08
C VAL A 425 28.18 22.29 -35.47
N ARG A 426 28.71 22.35 -36.69
CA ARG A 426 29.68 21.42 -37.25
C ARG A 426 31.01 21.66 -36.53
N ILE A 427 31.39 20.80 -35.60
CA ILE A 427 32.73 20.83 -34.99
C ILE A 427 33.72 20.32 -36.05
N ILE A 428 34.58 21.22 -36.54
CA ILE A 428 35.74 20.86 -37.36
C ILE A 428 36.91 20.60 -36.40
N PRO A 429 37.59 19.46 -36.45
CA PRO A 429 38.78 19.23 -35.64
C PRO A 429 39.94 20.09 -36.14
N GLN A 430 40.42 21.02 -35.30
CA GLN A 430 41.74 21.64 -35.53
C GLN A 430 42.83 20.61 -35.26
N ARG A 431 43.66 20.35 -36.28
CA ARG A 431 44.95 19.67 -36.09
C ARG A 431 45.89 20.60 -35.34
N VAL A 432 46.43 20.11 -34.24
CA VAL A 432 47.60 20.68 -33.57
C VAL A 432 48.83 20.23 -34.38
N TYR A 433 49.67 21.20 -34.78
CA TYR A 433 51.08 21.00 -35.10
C TYR A 433 51.91 21.65 -34.02
#